data_AF-A0A2P6NRE0-F1
#
_entry.id   AF-A0A2P6NRE0-F1
#
_cell.length_a   1.000
_cell.length_b   1.000
_cell.length_c   1.000
_cell.angle_alpha   90.00
_cell.angle_beta   90.00
_cell.angle_gamma   90.00
#
_symmetry.space_group_name_H-M   'P 1'
#
loop_
_entity.id
_entity.type
_entity.pdbx_description
1 polymer ?
#
loop_
_entity_poly.entity_id
_entity_poly.type
_entity_poly.pdbx_seq_one_letter_code
_entity_poly.pdbx_strand_id
1 'polypeptide(L)'
;MRDHSPSRTRETQVRPRINVDTWSAHTVRTFSRTQSHEHTNNITVMSTGNVIGGYKATLSNANASDEAKENAQQKIEELQPQYEEEQQTREETGKNPGNVAGGLKATLKNPNVSEEAKEHARERLENQDF
;
A
#
# COMPACT_ATOMS: atom_id res chain seq x y z
N MET A 1 43.10 -14.60 58.47
CA MET A 1 43.78 -14.43 57.17
C MET A 1 44.13 -15.81 56.63
N ARG A 2 43.49 -16.26 55.55
CA ARG A 2 43.83 -17.50 54.84
C ARG A 2 43.80 -17.22 53.34
N ASP A 3 44.95 -17.47 52.75
CA ASP A 3 45.32 -17.22 51.37
C ASP A 3 44.93 -18.39 50.44
N HIS A 4 44.56 -17.99 49.21
CA HIS A 4 44.82 -18.63 47.91
C HIS A 4 44.28 -20.05 47.58
N SER A 5 43.19 -20.02 46.77
CA SER A 5 42.84 -20.84 45.57
C SER A 5 42.76 -22.37 45.62
N PRO A 6 41.77 -22.94 44.90
CA PRO A 6 42.13 -23.56 43.62
C PRO A 6 41.19 -23.23 42.44
N SER A 7 41.86 -22.99 41.32
CA SER A 7 41.49 -23.07 39.89
C SER A 7 40.16 -23.73 39.51
N ARG A 8 39.22 -22.91 39.03
CA ARG A 8 38.08 -23.34 38.19
C ARG A 8 38.54 -23.36 36.73
N THR A 9 38.76 -24.56 36.20
CA THR A 9 39.09 -24.83 34.80
C THR A 9 38.01 -24.25 33.87
N ARG A 10 38.41 -23.41 32.91
CA ARG A 10 37.55 -22.89 31.85
C ARG A 10 37.46 -23.92 30.73
N GLU A 11 36.31 -24.58 30.61
CA GLU A 11 35.95 -25.35 29.41
C GLU A 11 35.99 -24.41 28.19
N THR A 12 36.98 -24.64 27.32
CA THR A 12 37.12 -23.94 26.06
C THR A 12 36.46 -24.81 24.99
N GLN A 13 35.20 -24.52 24.67
CA GLN A 13 34.47 -25.12 23.55
C GLN A 13 35.18 -24.74 22.24
N VAL A 14 35.83 -25.72 21.63
CA VAL A 14 36.50 -25.64 20.33
C VAL A 14 35.44 -25.57 19.23
N ARG A 15 35.32 -24.42 18.56
CA ARG A 15 34.44 -24.29 17.38
C ARG A 15 35.12 -24.95 16.17
N PRO A 16 34.44 -25.84 15.41
CA PRO A 16 35.01 -26.41 14.21
C PRO A 16 35.16 -25.36 13.09
N ARG A 17 36.34 -25.35 12.47
CA ARG A 17 36.71 -24.50 11.34
C ARG A 17 36.04 -25.03 10.08
N ILE A 18 35.02 -24.34 9.59
CA ILE A 18 34.37 -24.64 8.31
C ILE A 18 35.36 -24.37 7.17
N ASN A 19 35.73 -25.43 6.45
CA ASN A 19 36.59 -25.40 5.27
C ASN A 19 35.71 -25.18 4.03
N VAL A 20 35.98 -24.15 3.22
CA VAL A 20 35.06 -23.69 2.15
C VAL A 20 35.31 -24.36 0.79
N ASP A 21 36.29 -25.25 0.68
CA ASP A 21 36.64 -25.87 -0.60
C ASP A 21 36.00 -27.24 -0.76
N THR A 22 34.82 -27.30 -1.38
CA THR A 22 34.33 -28.42 -2.22
C THR A 22 32.90 -28.13 -2.74
N TRP A 23 32.77 -27.31 -3.79
CA TRP A 23 31.56 -27.37 -4.63
C TRP A 23 31.78 -28.37 -5.76
N SER A 24 31.37 -29.62 -5.50
CA SER A 24 31.18 -30.64 -6.53
C SER A 24 29.78 -30.55 -7.10
N ALA A 25 29.71 -30.50 -8.43
CA ALA A 25 28.53 -30.30 -9.26
C ALA A 25 27.38 -31.28 -8.97
N HIS A 26 26.14 -30.78 -8.85
CA HIS A 26 24.93 -31.58 -9.02
C HIS A 26 23.83 -30.78 -9.73
N THR A 27 23.59 -31.18 -10.97
CA THR A 27 22.37 -31.16 -11.80
C THR A 27 21.34 -30.05 -11.56
N VAL A 28 21.24 -29.16 -12.54
CA VAL A 28 20.15 -28.21 -12.72
C VAL A 28 18.83 -28.98 -12.91
N ARG A 29 18.05 -29.13 -11.84
CA ARG A 29 16.66 -29.61 -11.92
C ARG A 29 15.80 -28.42 -12.34
N THR A 30 15.49 -28.31 -13.62
CA THR A 30 14.52 -27.35 -14.15
C THR A 30 13.13 -27.71 -13.62
N PHE A 31 12.73 -27.05 -12.53
CA PHE A 31 11.36 -27.12 -12.05
C PHE A 31 10.56 -26.00 -12.73
N SER A 32 9.93 -26.32 -13.86
CA SER A 32 8.92 -25.48 -14.48
C SER A 32 7.70 -25.44 -13.57
N ARG A 33 7.66 -24.50 -12.63
CA ARG A 33 6.46 -24.15 -11.90
C ARG A 33 5.62 -23.23 -12.79
N THR A 34 4.69 -23.81 -13.54
CA THR A 34 3.53 -23.08 -14.03
C THR A 34 2.73 -22.66 -12.80
N GLN A 35 2.96 -21.44 -12.32
CA GLN A 35 2.13 -20.82 -11.32
C GLN A 35 0.87 -20.33 -12.06
N SER A 36 -0.10 -21.23 -12.20
CA SER A 36 -1.47 -20.85 -12.47
C SER A 36 -1.90 -19.95 -11.31
N HIS A 37 -1.93 -18.64 -11.52
CA HIS A 37 -2.46 -17.70 -10.54
C HIS A 37 -3.98 -17.95 -10.43
N GLU A 38 -4.34 -18.89 -9.57
CA GLU A 38 -5.64 -18.94 -8.93
C GLU A 38 -5.91 -17.55 -8.35
N HIS A 39 -6.91 -16.88 -8.93
CA HIS A 39 -7.36 -15.55 -8.54
C HIS A 39 -7.89 -15.64 -7.12
N THR A 40 -7.00 -15.48 -6.14
CA THR A 40 -7.39 -15.36 -4.75
C THR A 40 -8.19 -14.07 -4.64
N ASN A 41 -9.49 -14.20 -4.38
CA ASN A 41 -10.43 -13.12 -4.07
C ASN A 41 -10.11 -12.52 -2.68
N ASN A 42 -8.84 -12.16 -2.46
CA ASN A 42 -8.40 -11.29 -1.40
C ASN A 42 -7.88 -10.03 -2.08
N ILE A 43 -8.83 -9.30 -2.68
CA ILE A 43 -8.60 -7.95 -3.17
C ILE A 43 -8.09 -7.17 -1.96
N THR A 44 -6.75 -6.99 -1.91
CA THR A 44 -6.09 -5.93 -1.17
C THR A 44 -7.01 -4.73 -1.25
N VAL A 45 -7.50 -4.25 -0.10
CA VAL A 45 -8.54 -3.23 0.08
C VAL A 45 -8.14 -1.91 -0.58
N MET A 46 -8.04 -1.89 -1.91
CA MET A 46 -7.80 -0.76 -2.77
C MET A 46 -9.15 -0.40 -3.34
N SER A 47 -9.53 0.86 -3.18
CA SER A 47 -10.73 1.40 -3.82
C SER A 47 -10.68 1.08 -5.31
N THR A 48 -11.80 0.66 -5.90
CA THR A 48 -11.94 0.45 -7.34
C THR A 48 -11.41 1.63 -8.15
N GLY A 49 -11.60 2.86 -7.67
CA GLY A 49 -11.03 4.07 -8.26
C GLY A 49 -9.49 4.08 -8.30
N ASN A 50 -8.80 3.56 -7.27
CA ASN A 50 -7.35 3.46 -7.25
C ASN A 50 -6.85 2.43 -8.27
N VAL A 51 -7.58 1.31 -8.40
CA VAL A 51 -7.28 0.25 -9.37
C VAL A 51 -7.42 0.78 -10.80
N ILE A 52 -8.55 1.43 -11.10
CA ILE A 52 -8.78 2.09 -12.39
C ILE A 52 -7.71 3.15 -12.67
N GLY A 53 -7.33 3.94 -11.67
CA GLY A 53 -6.24 4.92 -11.79
C GLY A 53 -4.90 4.27 -12.16
N GLY A 54 -4.56 3.14 -11.53
CA GLY A 54 -3.37 2.36 -11.87
C GLY A 54 -3.37 1.86 -13.31
N TYR A 55 -4.50 1.30 -13.77
CA TYR A 55 -4.63 0.86 -15.17
C TYR A 55 -4.53 2.02 -16.17
N LYS A 56 -5.11 3.18 -15.85
CA LYS A 56 -4.96 4.40 -16.67
C LYS A 56 -3.51 4.85 -16.77
N ALA A 57 -2.74 4.73 -15.68
CA ALA A 57 -1.31 5.02 -15.71
C ALA A 57 -0.54 4.07 -16.65
N THR A 58 -0.91 2.79 -16.70
CA THR A 58 -0.35 1.83 -17.66
C THR A 58 -0.61 2.25 -19.10
N LEU A 59 -1.81 2.74 -19.43
CA LEU A 59 -2.13 3.24 -20.77
C LEU A 59 -1.29 4.44 -21.18
N SER A 60 -1.01 5.33 -20.22
CA SER A 60 -0.18 6.52 -20.46
C SER A 60 1.32 6.22 -20.47
N ASN A 61 1.75 5.05 -20.00
CA ASN A 61 3.16 4.70 -19.93
C ASN A 61 3.68 4.29 -21.32
N ALA A 62 4.55 5.12 -21.90
CA ALA A 62 5.16 4.85 -23.20
C ALA A 62 5.98 3.55 -23.24
N ASN A 63 6.51 3.11 -22.08
CA ASN A 63 7.29 1.88 -21.94
C ASN A 63 6.43 0.63 -21.68
N ALA A 64 5.11 0.78 -21.53
CA ALA A 64 4.21 -0.37 -21.39
C ALA A 64 4.05 -1.09 -22.74
N SER A 65 4.03 -2.41 -22.70
CA SER A 65 3.76 -3.26 -23.87
C SER A 65 2.31 -3.10 -24.34
N ASP A 66 2.05 -3.43 -25.60
CA ASP A 66 0.71 -3.36 -26.18
C ASP A 66 -0.26 -4.32 -25.47
N GLU A 67 0.20 -5.54 -25.13
CA GLU A 67 -0.59 -6.51 -24.35
C GLU A 67 -0.96 -5.97 -22.95
N ALA A 68 -0.05 -5.24 -22.29
CA ALA A 68 -0.34 -4.63 -21.00
C ALA A 68 -1.38 -3.50 -21.11
N LYS A 69 -1.37 -2.75 -22.23
CA LYS A 69 -2.35 -1.70 -22.50
C LYS A 69 -3.73 -2.28 -22.81
N GLU A 70 -3.80 -3.33 -23.62
CA GLU A 70 -5.06 -4.01 -23.93
C GLU A 70 -5.69 -4.59 -22.65
N ASN A 71 -4.90 -5.27 -21.82
CA ASN A 71 -5.37 -5.78 -20.53
C ASN A 71 -5.86 -4.66 -19.61
N ALA A 72 -5.13 -3.54 -19.55
CA ALA A 72 -5.52 -2.38 -18.75
C ALA A 72 -6.83 -1.76 -19.25
N GLN A 73 -7.04 -1.65 -20.57
CA GLN A 73 -8.30 -1.17 -21.15
C GLN A 73 -9.47 -2.06 -20.77
N GLN A 74 -9.33 -3.38 -20.95
CA GLN A 74 -10.38 -4.34 -20.61
C GLN A 74 -10.75 -4.27 -19.11
N LYS A 75 -9.75 -4.15 -18.23
CA LYS A 75 -9.98 -4.02 -16.79
C LYS A 75 -10.63 -2.70 -16.41
N ILE A 76 -10.33 -1.60 -17.10
CA ILE A 76 -11.02 -0.34 -16.89
C ILE A 76 -12.49 -0.48 -17.26
N GLU A 77 -12.81 -1.05 -18.42
CA GLU A 77 -14.19 -1.23 -18.87
C GLU A 77 -15.01 -2.13 -17.92
N GLU A 78 -14.39 -3.19 -17.39
CA GLU A 78 -15.01 -4.07 -16.40
C GLU A 78 -15.28 -3.38 -15.05
N LEU A 79 -14.32 -2.59 -14.56
CA LEU A 79 -14.38 -1.98 -13.23
C LEU A 79 -15.07 -0.62 -13.19
N GLN A 80 -15.13 0.09 -14.32
CA GLN A 80 -15.72 1.41 -14.42
C GLN A 80 -17.21 1.46 -14.01
N PRO A 81 -18.10 0.54 -14.43
CA PRO A 81 -19.49 0.55 -13.93
C PRO A 81 -19.55 0.31 -12.41
N GLN A 82 -18.73 -0.60 -11.89
CA GLN A 82 -18.65 -0.84 -10.44
C GLN A 82 -18.16 0.40 -9.68
N TYR A 83 -17.19 1.14 -10.22
CA TYR A 83 -16.73 2.39 -9.64
C TYR A 83 -17.83 3.46 -9.65
N GLU A 84 -18.59 3.59 -10.74
CA GLU A 84 -19.69 4.55 -10.83
C GLU A 84 -20.79 4.25 -9.79
N GLU A 85 -21.15 2.98 -9.61
CA GLU A 85 -22.08 2.51 -8.56
C GLU A 85 -21.53 2.77 -7.13
N GLU A 86 -20.24 2.48 -6.91
CA GLU A 86 -19.56 2.78 -5.63
C GLU A 86 -19.47 4.28 -5.36
N GLN A 87 -19.33 5.12 -6.39
CA GLN A 87 -19.28 6.58 -6.24
C GLN A 87 -20.66 7.15 -5.93
N GLN A 88 -21.73 6.66 -6.56
CA GLN A 88 -23.09 7.08 -6.23
C GLN A 88 -23.46 6.71 -4.78
N THR A 89 -23.14 5.49 -4.36
CA THR A 89 -23.37 5.06 -2.97
C THR A 89 -22.49 5.83 -1.98
N ARG A 90 -21.24 6.15 -2.30
CA ARG A 90 -20.37 7.02 -1.48
C ARG A 90 -20.81 8.48 -1.48
N GLU A 91 -21.44 8.99 -2.52
CA GLU A 91 -22.03 10.33 -2.49
C GLU A 91 -23.23 10.38 -1.54
N GLU A 92 -23.98 9.28 -1.44
CA GLU A 92 -25.12 9.13 -0.53
C GLU A 92 -24.69 8.77 0.91
N THR A 93 -23.55 8.08 1.10
CA THR A 93 -23.09 7.58 2.42
C THR A 93 -21.76 8.13 2.93
N GLY A 94 -21.02 8.90 2.13
CA GLY A 94 -19.57 9.12 2.30
C GLY A 94 -19.13 10.54 2.62
N LYS A 95 -20.01 11.54 2.58
CA LYS A 95 -19.74 12.81 3.26
C LYS A 95 -20.23 12.63 4.68
N ASN A 96 -19.36 12.24 5.60
CA ASN A 96 -19.69 12.42 7.00
C ASN A 96 -19.71 13.94 7.24
N PRO A 97 -20.88 14.58 7.37
CA PRO A 97 -20.96 16.03 7.49
C PRO A 97 -20.16 16.52 8.72
N GLY A 98 -19.98 15.67 9.74
CA GLY A 98 -19.10 15.93 10.87
C GLY A 98 -17.62 16.05 10.49
N ASN A 99 -17.12 15.27 9.53
CA ASN A 99 -15.73 15.36 9.07
C ASN A 99 -15.52 16.62 8.22
N VAL A 100 -16.46 16.93 7.32
CA VAL A 100 -16.39 18.14 6.50
C VAL A 100 -16.47 19.40 7.38
N ALA A 101 -17.46 19.45 8.29
CA ALA A 101 -17.58 20.52 9.26
C ALA A 101 -16.35 20.61 10.19
N GLY A 102 -15.76 19.47 10.56
CA GLY A 102 -14.51 19.41 11.33
C GLY A 102 -13.34 20.04 10.58
N GLY A 103 -13.18 19.72 9.29
CA GLY A 103 -12.17 20.32 8.42
C GLY A 103 -12.34 21.82 8.25
N LEU A 104 -13.56 22.28 7.98
CA LEU A 104 -13.86 23.72 7.86
C LEU A 104 -13.59 24.46 9.18
N LYS A 105 -13.94 23.87 10.33
CA LYS A 105 -13.60 24.44 11.65
C LYS A 105 -12.09 24.52 11.88
N ALA A 106 -11.33 23.55 11.37
CA ALA A 106 -9.86 23.59 11.43
C ALA A 106 -9.30 24.73 10.58
N THR A 107 -9.86 24.97 9.38
CA THR A 107 -9.51 26.13 8.53
C THR A 107 -9.70 27.44 9.29
N LEU A 108 -10.82 27.62 10.01
CA LEU A 108 -11.06 28.84 10.80
C LEU A 108 -10.02 29.08 11.91
N LYS A 109 -9.46 28.01 12.48
CA LYS A 109 -8.47 28.07 13.56
C LYS A 109 -7.03 28.16 13.06
N ASN A 110 -6.77 27.85 11.80
CA ASN A 110 -5.43 27.83 11.26
C ASN A 110 -4.92 29.27 11.02
N PRO A 111 -3.83 29.71 11.68
CA PRO A 111 -3.28 31.04 11.44
C PRO A 111 -2.62 31.19 10.05
N ASN A 112 -2.32 30.07 9.36
CA ASN A 112 -1.62 30.06 8.08
C ASN A 112 -2.55 30.06 6.85
N VAL A 113 -3.87 30.15 7.04
CA VAL A 113 -4.82 30.27 5.92
C VAL A 113 -5.23 31.73 5.74
N SER A 114 -5.58 32.10 4.50
CA SER A 114 -6.04 33.45 4.17
C SER A 114 -7.40 33.75 4.80
N GLU A 115 -7.68 35.04 5.01
CA GLU A 115 -8.98 35.47 5.55
C GLU A 115 -10.14 35.11 4.61
N GLU A 116 -9.93 35.18 3.29
CA GLU A 116 -10.91 34.73 2.28
C GLU A 116 -11.26 33.24 2.45
N ALA A 117 -10.26 32.38 2.67
CA ALA A 117 -10.49 30.95 2.89
C ALA A 117 -11.24 30.68 4.20
N LYS A 118 -11.01 31.50 5.23
CA LYS A 118 -11.76 31.42 6.49
C LYS A 118 -13.21 31.87 6.30
N GLU A 119 -13.45 32.92 5.54
CA GLU A 119 -14.79 33.43 5.32
C GLU A 119 -15.64 32.42 4.55
N HIS A 120 -15.10 31.86 3.47
CA HIS A 120 -15.76 30.78 2.73
C HIS A 120 -16.01 29.54 3.62
N ALA A 121 -15.07 29.20 4.51
CA ALA A 121 -15.28 28.12 5.47
C ALA A 121 -16.38 28.43 6.51
N ARG A 122 -16.55 29.69 6.93
CA ARG A 122 -17.66 30.13 7.79
C ARG A 122 -19.00 30.03 7.06
N GLU A 123 -19.09 30.56 5.86
CA GLU A 123 -20.33 30.58 5.08
C GLU A 123 -20.84 29.15 4.82
N ARG A 124 -19.94 28.24 4.41
CA ARG A 124 -20.30 26.83 4.27
C ARG A 124 -20.72 26.19 5.57
N LEU A 125 -20.07 26.54 6.69
CA LEU A 125 -20.43 26.03 8.02
C LEU A 125 -21.82 26.48 8.48
N GLU A 126 -22.18 27.73 8.19
CA GLU A 126 -23.47 28.33 8.55
C GLU A 126 -24.61 27.77 7.70
N ASN A 127 -24.39 27.64 6.39
CA ASN A 127 -25.37 27.09 5.46
C ASN A 127 -25.48 25.54 5.51
N GLN A 128 -24.63 24.89 6.31
CA GLN A 128 -24.50 23.43 6.36
C GLN A 128 -24.28 22.77 4.99
N ASP A 129 -23.60 23.48 4.09
CA ASP A 129 -23.38 23.09 2.71
C ASP A 129 -22.09 22.26 2.59
N PHE A 130 -22.20 20.95 2.81
CA PHE A 130 -21.09 19.99 2.94
C PHE A 130 -21.24 18.73 2.08
#